data_AF-A0A1Q8IKM5-F1
#
_entry.id   AF-A0A1Q8IKM5-F1
#
_cell.length_a   1.000
_cell.length_b   1.000
_cell.length_c   1.000
_cell.angle_alpha   90.00
_cell.angle_beta   90.00
_cell.angle_gamma   90.00
#
_symmetry.space_group_name_H-M   'P 1'
#
loop_
_entity.id
_entity.type
_entity.pdbx_description
1 polymer ?
#
loop_
_entity_poly.entity_id
_entity_poly.type
_entity_poly.pdbx_seq_one_letter_code
_entity_poly.pdbx_strand_id
1 'polypeptide(L)'
;MNLTQDQHRRWVSSFFNSKVKEFDFYLRSVIDCCDQSMQRFLSGQQGDEQTESKIVYAFSAFSNTVQTLKDAGSTFLNPTITWKDIEDLRHGKFIWLSRNAATHDGNPVISAWSDGRYFVPNDIHRFGRAGDLIEIPAPAVDAARFCLEFAQDFSAFLAIRLSSLGPVEGPKPNIAEIQQFLHSPVVPDFVRQLFDKQKVEIERVLAQVKTDPVGDAIASLRAIETFCEARLKA
;
A
#
# COMPACT_ATOMS: atom_id res chain seq x y z
N MET A 1 -18.55 22.42 5.42
CA MET A 1 -18.08 22.34 6.82
C MET A 1 -16.58 22.06 6.76
N ASN A 2 -15.73 22.93 7.32
CA ASN A 2 -14.28 22.70 7.30
C ASN A 2 -13.91 21.83 8.49
N LEU A 3 -13.25 20.69 8.26
CA LEU A 3 -12.70 19.86 9.33
C LEU A 3 -11.58 20.61 10.04
N THR A 4 -11.51 20.51 11.37
CA THR A 4 -10.32 20.97 12.10
C THR A 4 -9.12 20.09 11.74
N GLN A 5 -7.91 20.59 11.96
CA GLN A 5 -6.69 19.81 11.71
C GLN A 5 -6.68 18.49 12.49
N ASP A 6 -7.14 18.49 13.74
CA ASP A 6 -7.24 17.28 14.57
C ASP A 6 -8.31 16.30 14.07
N GLN A 7 -9.44 16.80 13.57
CA GLN A 7 -10.47 15.96 12.94
C GLN A 7 -9.93 15.31 11.66
N HIS A 8 -9.19 16.06 10.84
CA HIS A 8 -8.55 15.53 9.64
C HIS A 8 -7.50 14.45 9.99
N ARG A 9 -6.67 14.68 11.02
CA ARG A 9 -5.67 13.71 11.50
C ARG A 9 -6.32 12.39 11.92
N ARG A 10 -7.35 12.45 12.76
CA ARG A 10 -8.09 11.27 13.24
C ARG A 10 -8.79 10.54 12.10
N TRP A 11 -9.35 11.30 11.15
CA TRP A 11 -9.99 10.72 9.97
C TRP A 11 -8.96 9.91 9.16
N VAL A 12 -7.83 10.51 8.78
CA VAL A 12 -6.82 9.84 7.96
C VAL A 12 -6.19 8.65 8.68
N SER A 13 -5.87 8.77 9.98
CA SER A 13 -5.30 7.65 10.74
C SER A 13 -6.23 6.43 10.78
N SER A 14 -7.54 6.65 10.70
CA SER A 14 -8.54 5.58 10.76
C SER A 14 -8.63 4.73 9.52
N PHE A 15 -8.25 5.29 8.37
CA PHE A 15 -8.19 4.57 7.10
C PHE A 15 -6.76 4.12 6.74
N PHE A 16 -5.77 4.47 7.57
CA PHE A 16 -4.37 4.16 7.29
C PHE A 16 -4.14 2.65 7.16
N ASN A 17 -4.74 1.84 8.04
CA ASN A 17 -4.65 0.38 7.95
C ASN A 17 -5.19 -0.17 6.62
N SER A 18 -6.25 0.42 6.08
CA SER A 18 -6.76 0.02 4.75
C SER A 18 -5.71 0.26 3.66
N LYS A 19 -4.93 1.35 3.76
CA LYS A 19 -3.81 1.60 2.83
C LYS A 19 -2.63 0.66 3.04
N VAL A 20 -2.37 0.23 4.27
CA VAL A 20 -1.39 -0.84 4.55
C VAL A 20 -1.81 -2.15 3.89
N LYS A 21 -3.10 -2.50 3.95
CA LYS A 21 -3.64 -3.70 3.29
C LYS A 21 -3.60 -3.60 1.76
N GLU A 22 -3.82 -2.42 1.19
CA GLU A 22 -3.62 -2.20 -0.25
C GLU A 22 -2.16 -2.40 -0.66
N PHE A 23 -1.21 -1.90 0.14
CA PHE A 23 0.22 -2.12 -0.08
C PHE A 23 0.58 -3.62 -0.03
N ASP A 24 0.11 -4.36 0.97
CA ASP A 24 0.28 -5.82 1.06
C ASP A 24 -0.33 -6.55 -0.15
N PHE A 25 -1.54 -6.18 -0.55
CA PHE A 25 -2.22 -6.78 -1.69
C PHE A 25 -1.42 -6.64 -2.98
N TYR A 26 -0.90 -5.44 -3.27
CA TYR A 26 -0.11 -5.22 -4.49
C TYR A 26 1.28 -5.85 -4.41
N LEU A 27 1.91 -5.88 -3.23
CA LEU A 27 3.13 -6.66 -3.02
C LEU A 27 2.89 -8.13 -3.37
N ARG A 28 1.87 -8.75 -2.77
CA ARG A 28 1.53 -10.16 -3.04
C ARG A 28 1.17 -10.37 -4.51
N SER A 29 0.50 -9.43 -5.16
CA SER A 29 0.22 -9.49 -6.59
C SER A 29 1.48 -9.52 -7.45
N VAL A 30 2.52 -8.76 -7.08
CA VAL A 30 3.85 -8.83 -7.72
C VAL A 30 4.46 -10.21 -7.52
N ILE A 31 4.46 -10.73 -6.29
CA ILE A 31 5.04 -12.04 -5.97
C ILE A 31 4.30 -13.18 -6.68
N ASP A 32 2.97 -13.14 -6.72
CA ASP A 32 2.16 -14.13 -7.43
C ASP A 32 2.48 -14.14 -8.93
N CYS A 33 2.74 -12.97 -9.54
CA CYS A 33 3.16 -12.92 -10.94
C CYS A 33 4.53 -13.60 -11.13
N CYS A 34 5.49 -13.35 -10.23
CA CYS A 34 6.81 -13.98 -10.26
C CYS A 34 6.72 -15.50 -10.04
N ASP A 35 5.90 -15.96 -9.10
CA ASP A 35 5.71 -17.39 -8.82
C ASP A 35 5.07 -18.12 -9.99
N GLN A 36 4.01 -17.54 -10.57
CA GLN A 36 3.35 -18.10 -11.75
C GLN A 36 4.31 -18.15 -12.95
N SER A 37 5.16 -17.13 -13.10
CA SER A 37 6.20 -17.11 -14.14
C SER A 37 7.22 -18.23 -13.95
N MET A 38 7.70 -18.44 -12.72
CA MET A 38 8.62 -19.53 -12.42
C MET A 38 7.97 -20.91 -12.67
N GLN A 39 6.71 -21.10 -12.28
CA GLN A 39 5.98 -22.34 -12.54
C GLN A 39 5.82 -22.62 -14.03
N ARG A 40 5.51 -21.59 -14.85
CA ARG A 40 5.45 -21.73 -16.30
C ARG A 40 6.80 -22.13 -16.89
N PHE A 41 7.87 -21.46 -16.47
CA PHE A 41 9.22 -21.79 -16.90
C PHE A 41 9.59 -23.25 -16.60
N LEU A 42 9.36 -23.71 -15.37
CA LEU A 42 9.64 -25.09 -14.95
C LEU A 42 8.78 -26.14 -15.67
N SER A 43 7.58 -25.76 -16.12
CA SER A 43 6.68 -26.64 -16.88
C SER A 43 6.85 -26.53 -18.41
N GLY A 44 7.79 -25.72 -18.90
CA GLY A 44 8.02 -25.50 -20.32
C GLY A 44 6.89 -24.75 -21.03
N GLN A 45 6.03 -24.05 -20.28
CA GLN A 45 4.96 -23.23 -20.83
C GLN A 45 5.49 -21.86 -21.24
N GLN A 46 5.06 -21.37 -22.41
CA GLN A 46 5.37 -20.01 -22.84
C GLN A 46 4.52 -18.98 -22.09
N GLY A 47 5.08 -17.77 -21.93
CA GLY A 47 4.32 -16.61 -21.47
C GLY A 47 3.37 -16.08 -22.54
N ASP A 48 2.43 -15.24 -22.12
CA ASP A 48 1.62 -14.43 -23.02
C ASP A 48 1.68 -12.94 -22.59
N GLU A 49 1.33 -12.06 -23.53
CA GLU A 49 1.40 -10.60 -23.35
C GLU A 49 0.53 -10.11 -22.19
N GLN A 50 -0.62 -10.74 -21.97
CA GLN A 50 -1.53 -10.38 -20.89
C GLN A 50 -0.91 -10.66 -19.52
N THR A 51 -0.21 -11.79 -19.40
CA THR A 51 0.46 -12.21 -18.18
C THR A 51 1.74 -11.39 -17.92
N GLU A 52 2.48 -11.07 -18.98
CA GLU A 52 3.68 -10.23 -18.89
C GLU A 52 3.34 -8.76 -18.55
N SER A 53 2.19 -8.26 -19.01
CA SER A 53 1.73 -6.91 -18.64
C SER A 53 1.30 -6.82 -17.17
N LYS A 54 0.82 -7.93 -16.58
CA LYS A 54 0.29 -7.94 -15.22
C LYS A 54 1.33 -7.55 -14.16
N ILE A 55 2.58 -8.01 -14.31
CA ILE A 55 3.67 -7.65 -13.39
C ILE A 55 3.98 -6.15 -13.44
N VAL A 56 3.91 -5.54 -14.64
CA VAL A 56 4.13 -4.09 -14.83
C VAL A 56 3.07 -3.29 -14.07
N TYR A 57 1.80 -3.69 -14.20
CA TYR A 57 0.69 -3.01 -13.52
C TYR A 57 0.70 -3.23 -12.02
N ALA A 58 0.99 -4.46 -11.57
CA ALA A 58 1.12 -4.78 -10.16
C ALA A 58 2.23 -3.96 -9.49
N PHE A 59 3.40 -3.87 -10.14
CA PHE A 59 4.51 -3.07 -9.63
C PHE A 59 4.20 -1.56 -9.63
N SER A 60 3.55 -1.04 -10.67
CA SER A 60 3.11 0.36 -10.72
C SER A 60 2.14 0.69 -9.57
N ALA A 61 1.18 -0.20 -9.30
CA ALA A 61 0.25 -0.04 -8.19
C ALA A 61 0.95 -0.13 -6.83
N PHE A 62 1.82 -1.13 -6.64
CA PHE A 62 2.65 -1.30 -5.45
C PHE A 62 3.48 -0.04 -5.14
N SER A 63 4.26 0.45 -6.11
CA SER A 63 5.10 1.63 -5.91
C SER A 63 4.28 2.90 -5.62
N ASN A 64 3.07 3.02 -6.16
CA ASN A 64 2.16 4.14 -5.83
C ASN A 64 1.57 4.07 -4.42
N THR A 65 1.37 2.87 -3.87
CA THR A 65 0.95 2.74 -2.47
C THR A 65 2.02 3.24 -1.48
N VAL A 66 3.30 3.22 -1.84
CA VAL A 66 4.38 3.84 -1.04
C VAL A 66 4.16 5.33 -0.86
N GLN A 67 3.88 6.05 -1.97
CA GLN A 67 3.56 7.47 -1.87
C GLN A 67 2.28 7.69 -1.05
N THR A 68 1.26 6.86 -1.27
CA THR A 68 -0.02 6.98 -0.55
C THR A 68 0.19 6.84 0.96
N LEU A 69 0.97 5.85 1.40
CA LEU A 69 1.32 5.64 2.81
C LEU A 69 2.19 6.76 3.37
N LYS A 70 3.17 7.25 2.61
CA LYS A 70 3.97 8.42 2.99
C LYS A 70 3.07 9.64 3.25
N ASP A 71 2.21 9.97 2.29
CA ASP A 71 1.40 11.19 2.33
C ASP A 71 0.30 11.09 3.40
N ALA A 72 -0.37 9.93 3.51
CA ALA A 72 -1.34 9.66 4.56
C ALA A 72 -0.69 9.69 5.96
N GLY A 73 0.45 9.01 6.14
CA GLY A 73 1.18 8.99 7.41
C GLY A 73 1.63 10.38 7.84
N SER A 74 2.13 11.17 6.89
CA SER A 74 2.55 12.57 7.13
C SER A 74 1.42 13.50 7.57
N THR A 75 0.15 13.09 7.40
CA THR A 75 -0.98 13.89 7.88
C THR A 75 -1.07 13.85 9.41
N PHE A 76 -0.74 12.72 10.05
CA PHE A 76 -0.97 12.53 11.49
C PHE A 76 0.31 12.24 12.31
N LEU A 77 1.41 11.86 11.66
CA LEU A 77 2.73 11.68 12.27
C LEU A 77 3.49 13.00 12.40
N ASN A 78 4.21 13.16 13.51
CA ASN A 78 5.20 14.21 13.71
C ASN A 78 6.49 13.58 14.28
N PRO A 79 7.66 13.70 13.62
CA PRO A 79 7.88 14.36 12.33
C PRO A 79 7.12 13.69 11.17
N THR A 80 6.93 14.41 10.07
CA THR A 80 6.35 13.88 8.83
C THR A 80 7.25 12.84 8.17
N ILE A 81 6.72 11.97 7.32
CA ILE A 81 7.51 11.01 6.54
C ILE A 81 8.02 11.71 5.28
N THR A 82 9.33 11.72 5.08
CA THR A 82 9.93 12.33 3.89
C THR A 82 10.35 11.27 2.86
N TRP A 83 10.57 11.67 1.61
CA TRP A 83 11.20 10.76 0.64
C TRP A 83 12.63 10.41 1.05
N LYS A 84 13.33 11.32 1.75
CA LYS A 84 14.67 11.05 2.26
C LYS A 84 14.68 9.87 3.24
N ASP A 85 13.67 9.79 4.12
CA ASP A 85 13.49 8.65 5.04
C ASP A 85 13.35 7.31 4.27
N ILE A 86 12.70 7.35 3.11
CA ILE A 86 12.41 6.17 2.29
C ILE A 86 13.61 5.82 1.40
N GLU A 87 14.30 6.82 0.85
CA GLU A 87 15.48 6.65 -0.01
C GLU A 87 16.59 5.87 0.66
N ASP A 88 16.74 6.04 1.98
CA ASP A 88 17.78 5.40 2.79
C ASP A 88 17.47 3.92 3.10
N LEU A 89 16.28 3.41 2.75
CA LEU A 89 15.91 2.00 2.83
C LEU A 89 16.49 1.20 1.66
N ARG A 90 16.61 -0.14 1.80
CA ARG A 90 17.05 -0.99 0.68
C ARG A 90 16.09 -0.82 -0.50
N HIS A 91 16.66 -0.54 -1.68
CA HIS A 91 15.94 -0.21 -2.93
C HIS A 91 15.03 1.03 -2.85
N GLY A 92 15.06 1.80 -1.77
CA GLY A 92 14.13 2.92 -1.55
C GLY A 92 14.26 4.02 -2.59
N LYS A 93 15.50 4.41 -2.93
CA LYS A 93 15.77 5.35 -4.01
C LYS A 93 15.25 4.83 -5.37
N PHE A 94 15.44 3.54 -5.65
CA PHE A 94 14.93 2.93 -6.87
C PHE A 94 13.39 2.98 -6.92
N ILE A 95 12.70 2.58 -5.85
CA ILE A 95 11.23 2.60 -5.79
C ILE A 95 10.69 4.03 -5.98
N TRP A 96 11.29 5.01 -5.32
CA TRP A 96 10.88 6.41 -5.46
C TRP A 96 11.01 6.91 -6.91
N LEU A 97 12.18 6.73 -7.51
CA LEU A 97 12.46 7.26 -8.84
C LEU A 97 11.71 6.50 -9.93
N SER A 98 11.66 5.16 -9.85
CA SER A 98 10.95 4.30 -10.81
C SER A 98 9.44 4.54 -10.79
N ARG A 99 8.85 4.82 -9.63
CA ARG A 99 7.45 5.28 -9.52
C ARG A 99 7.20 6.53 -10.35
N ASN A 100 8.10 7.51 -10.29
CA ASN A 100 7.96 8.72 -11.07
C ASN A 100 8.15 8.46 -12.57
N ALA A 101 9.08 7.59 -12.96
CA ALA A 101 9.25 7.16 -14.34
C ALA A 101 7.97 6.49 -14.88
N ALA A 102 7.37 5.57 -14.11
CA ALA A 102 6.13 4.90 -14.48
C ALA A 102 4.95 5.89 -14.59
N THR A 103 4.79 6.78 -13.60
CA THR A 103 3.61 7.66 -13.50
C THR A 103 3.66 8.85 -14.45
N HIS A 104 4.82 9.46 -14.63
CA HIS A 104 4.96 10.69 -15.42
C HIS A 104 5.40 10.46 -16.85
N ASP A 105 6.19 9.40 -17.09
CA ASP A 105 6.80 9.15 -18.39
C ASP A 105 6.22 7.91 -19.08
N GLY A 106 5.36 7.15 -18.38
CA GLY A 106 4.76 5.92 -18.90
C GLY A 106 5.74 4.75 -19.03
N ASN A 107 6.88 4.79 -18.32
CA ASN A 107 7.93 3.78 -18.46
C ASN A 107 7.51 2.43 -17.84
N PRO A 108 7.53 1.32 -18.60
CA PRO A 108 7.34 -0.03 -18.06
C PRO A 108 8.63 -0.50 -17.35
N VAL A 109 8.75 -0.11 -16.08
CA VAL A 109 9.96 -0.31 -15.24
C VAL A 109 10.46 -1.76 -15.29
N ILE A 110 9.55 -2.73 -15.11
CA ILE A 110 9.86 -4.15 -15.26
C ILE A 110 9.53 -4.54 -16.70
N SER A 111 10.54 -4.78 -17.52
CA SER A 111 10.38 -4.99 -18.97
C SER A 111 11.30 -6.08 -19.54
N ALA A 112 11.97 -6.83 -18.67
CA ALA A 112 12.75 -7.99 -19.07
C ALA A 112 12.33 -9.25 -18.31
N TRP A 113 12.52 -10.38 -18.99
CA TRP A 113 12.27 -11.70 -18.46
C TRP A 113 13.41 -12.64 -18.85
N SER A 114 13.87 -13.45 -17.90
CA SER A 114 14.90 -14.47 -18.13
C SER A 114 14.74 -15.59 -17.09
N ASP A 115 14.77 -16.84 -17.54
CA ASP A 115 14.73 -18.05 -16.70
C ASP A 115 13.60 -18.04 -15.65
N GLY A 116 12.40 -17.63 -16.08
CA GLY A 116 11.22 -17.58 -15.21
C GLY A 116 11.14 -16.35 -14.30
N ARG A 117 12.09 -15.42 -14.36
CA ARG A 117 12.17 -14.24 -13.49
C ARG A 117 12.01 -12.94 -14.26
N TYR A 118 11.51 -11.92 -13.59
CA TYR A 118 11.31 -10.59 -14.14
C TYR A 118 12.38 -9.60 -13.66
N PHE A 119 12.81 -8.71 -14.55
CA PHE A 119 13.92 -7.79 -14.30
C PHE A 119 13.66 -6.39 -14.86
N VAL A 120 14.46 -5.45 -14.37
CA VAL A 120 14.66 -4.13 -14.97
C VAL A 120 15.89 -4.27 -15.88
N PRO A 121 15.76 -4.22 -17.22
CA PRO A 121 16.84 -4.62 -18.12
C PRO A 121 18.06 -3.70 -18.10
N ASN A 122 17.83 -2.40 -17.90
CA ASN A 122 18.85 -1.37 -17.97
C ASN A 122 18.49 -0.22 -17.04
N ASP A 123 19.47 0.64 -16.76
CA ASP A 123 19.25 1.89 -16.05
C ASP A 123 18.19 2.72 -16.77
N ILE A 124 17.30 3.34 -15.98
CA ILE A 124 16.21 4.15 -16.50
C ILE A 124 16.66 5.61 -16.54
N HIS A 125 16.58 6.20 -17.72
CA HIS A 125 16.83 7.62 -17.94
C HIS A 125 15.51 8.38 -18.04
N ARG A 126 15.40 9.49 -17.31
CA ARG A 126 14.28 10.41 -17.43
C ARG A 126 14.72 11.86 -17.27
N PHE A 127 13.88 12.79 -17.73
CA PHE A 127 14.09 14.21 -17.50
C PHE A 127 13.33 14.67 -16.25
N GLY A 128 14.06 15.30 -15.33
CA GLY A 128 13.50 15.98 -14.18
C GLY A 128 12.71 17.23 -14.58
N ARG A 129 12.02 17.83 -13.61
CA ARG A 129 11.21 19.04 -13.85
C ARG A 129 12.04 20.23 -14.32
N ALA A 130 13.33 20.26 -14.00
CA ALA A 130 14.25 21.32 -14.41
C ALA A 130 14.97 21.01 -15.73
N GLY A 131 14.63 19.89 -16.40
CA GLY A 131 15.30 19.42 -17.61
C GLY A 131 16.61 18.65 -17.35
N ASP A 132 16.92 18.37 -16.08
CA ASP A 132 18.06 17.56 -15.66
C ASP A 132 17.88 16.09 -16.03
N LEU A 133 18.95 15.43 -16.48
CA LEU A 133 18.93 13.99 -16.71
C LEU A 133 19.03 13.26 -15.37
N ILE A 134 18.00 12.50 -15.04
CA ILE A 134 17.95 11.62 -13.88
C ILE A 134 18.20 10.20 -14.35
N GLU A 135 19.26 9.59 -13.81
CA GLU A 135 19.60 8.19 -14.01
C GLU A 135 19.16 7.38 -12.80
N ILE A 136 18.44 6.30 -13.06
CA ILE A 136 17.90 5.39 -12.06
C ILE A 136 18.56 4.03 -12.28
N PRO A 137 19.55 3.66 -11.44
CA PRO A 137 20.24 2.38 -11.59
C PRO A 137 19.26 1.21 -11.49
N ALA A 138 19.37 0.27 -12.42
CA ALA A 138 18.62 -0.97 -12.38
C ALA A 138 19.04 -1.83 -11.18
N PRO A 139 18.11 -2.43 -10.43
CA PRO A 139 18.44 -3.38 -9.38
C PRO A 139 19.17 -4.60 -9.98
N ALA A 140 20.23 -5.05 -9.31
CA ALA A 140 20.98 -6.24 -9.71
C ALA A 140 20.24 -7.57 -9.42
N VAL A 141 19.07 -7.50 -8.81
CA VAL A 141 18.25 -8.65 -8.41
C VAL A 141 16.90 -8.62 -9.12
N ASP A 142 16.22 -9.76 -9.18
CA ASP A 142 14.90 -9.86 -9.80
C ASP A 142 13.81 -9.08 -9.06
N ALA A 143 12.69 -8.87 -9.76
CA ALA A 143 11.55 -8.09 -9.28
C ALA A 143 10.96 -8.57 -7.95
N ALA A 144 10.89 -9.89 -7.72
CA ALA A 144 10.40 -10.41 -6.46
C ALA A 144 11.35 -10.00 -5.34
N ARG A 145 12.65 -10.18 -5.54
CA ARG A 145 13.68 -9.90 -4.54
C ARG A 145 13.68 -8.43 -4.11
N PHE A 146 13.79 -7.48 -5.03
CA PHE A 146 13.87 -6.07 -4.63
C PHE A 146 12.55 -5.56 -4.02
N CYS A 147 11.40 -6.07 -4.46
CA CYS A 147 10.11 -5.69 -3.89
C CYS A 147 9.96 -6.19 -2.44
N LEU A 148 10.35 -7.45 -2.18
CA LEU A 148 10.30 -8.04 -0.83
C LEU A 148 11.27 -7.34 0.13
N GLU A 149 12.51 -7.10 -0.30
CA GLU A 149 13.51 -6.44 0.54
C GLU A 149 13.09 -5.01 0.90
N PHE A 150 12.60 -4.24 -0.08
CA PHE A 150 12.06 -2.91 0.16
C PHE A 150 10.82 -2.96 1.07
N ALA A 151 9.87 -3.86 0.78
CA ALA A 151 8.63 -3.91 1.55
C ALA A 151 8.85 -4.31 3.01
N GLN A 152 9.82 -5.18 3.28
CA GLN A 152 10.26 -5.50 4.64
C GLN A 152 10.76 -4.25 5.38
N ASP A 153 11.72 -3.52 4.79
CA ASP A 153 12.30 -2.32 5.40
C ASP A 153 11.27 -1.21 5.58
N PHE A 154 10.44 -0.97 4.56
CA PHE A 154 9.42 0.07 4.60
C PHE A 154 8.32 -0.25 5.62
N SER A 155 7.94 -1.52 5.75
CA SER A 155 6.95 -1.94 6.75
C SER A 155 7.50 -1.78 8.17
N ALA A 156 8.74 -2.20 8.41
CA ALA A 156 9.42 -2.01 9.69
C ALA A 156 9.55 -0.52 10.05
N PHE A 157 9.97 0.31 9.09
CA PHE A 157 10.04 1.75 9.24
C PHE A 157 8.68 2.35 9.64
N LEU A 158 7.61 2.04 8.92
CA LEU A 158 6.27 2.53 9.24
C LEU A 158 5.81 2.03 10.62
N ALA A 159 6.06 0.77 10.97
CA ALA A 159 5.65 0.21 12.26
C ALA A 159 6.34 0.93 13.42
N ILE A 160 7.62 1.26 13.29
CA ILE A 160 8.37 2.07 14.26
C ILE A 160 7.77 3.47 14.37
N ARG A 161 7.51 4.13 13.23
CA ARG A 161 6.92 5.48 13.19
C ARG A 161 5.52 5.53 13.80
N LEU A 162 4.70 4.51 13.58
CA LEU A 162 3.36 4.41 14.17
C LEU A 162 3.42 4.13 15.67
N SER A 163 4.36 3.28 16.11
CA SER A 163 4.50 2.92 17.53
C SER A 163 4.83 4.14 18.40
N SER A 164 5.48 5.17 17.85
CA SER A 164 5.82 6.39 18.61
C SER A 164 4.64 7.34 18.85
N LEU A 165 3.51 7.18 18.15
CA LEU A 165 2.29 7.96 18.40
C LEU A 165 1.57 7.56 19.70
N GLY A 166 1.79 6.33 20.18
CA GLY A 166 0.92 5.71 21.18
C GLY A 166 -0.48 5.41 20.64
N PRO A 167 -1.42 4.99 21.51
CA PRO A 167 -2.78 4.66 21.09
C PRO A 167 -3.52 5.91 20.60
N VAL A 168 -4.09 5.83 19.40
CA VAL A 168 -4.94 6.87 18.82
C VAL A 168 -6.37 6.35 18.80
N GLU A 169 -7.26 6.97 19.58
CA GLU A 169 -8.68 6.64 19.48
C GLU A 169 -9.20 7.01 18.08
N GLY A 170 -9.74 6.01 17.38
CA GLY A 170 -10.45 6.25 16.13
C GLY A 170 -11.74 7.05 16.33
N PRO A 171 -12.34 7.59 15.26
CA PRO A 171 -13.65 8.20 15.31
C PRO A 171 -14.64 7.15 15.80
N LYS A 172 -15.44 7.54 16.79
CA LYS A 172 -16.55 6.70 17.25
C LYS A 172 -17.59 6.66 16.12
N PRO A 173 -18.10 5.48 15.76
CA PRO A 173 -19.16 5.37 14.77
C PRO A 173 -20.34 6.27 15.14
N ASN A 174 -20.76 7.13 14.21
CA ASN A 174 -21.82 8.09 14.43
C ASN A 174 -23.14 7.55 13.85
N ILE A 175 -24.11 7.29 14.72
CA ILE A 175 -25.45 6.83 14.33
C ILE A 175 -26.11 7.79 13.33
N ALA A 176 -25.92 9.10 13.48
CA ALA A 176 -26.49 10.07 12.55
C ALA A 176 -25.88 9.93 11.14
N GLU A 177 -24.59 9.62 11.03
CA GLU A 177 -23.96 9.34 9.72
C GLU A 177 -24.51 8.04 9.13
N ILE A 178 -24.66 6.98 9.93
CA ILE A 178 -25.26 5.71 9.47
C ILE A 178 -26.69 5.94 8.98
N GLN A 179 -27.50 6.69 9.73
CA GLN A 179 -28.86 7.06 9.32
C GLN A 179 -28.86 7.87 8.01
N GLN A 180 -27.88 8.74 7.80
CA GLN A 180 -27.74 9.46 6.54
C GLN A 180 -27.44 8.51 5.37
N PHE A 181 -26.55 7.53 5.56
CA PHE A 181 -26.26 6.50 4.56
C PHE A 181 -27.50 5.66 4.20
N LEU A 182 -28.36 5.37 5.17
CA LEU A 182 -29.59 4.62 4.94
C LEU A 182 -30.54 5.33 3.97
N HIS A 183 -30.45 6.65 3.79
CA HIS A 183 -31.24 7.37 2.79
C HIS A 183 -30.83 7.05 1.34
N SER A 184 -29.65 6.48 1.12
CA SER A 184 -29.15 6.16 -0.23
C SER A 184 -30.10 5.23 -0.99
N PRO A 185 -30.38 5.46 -2.29
CA PRO A 185 -31.31 4.64 -3.07
C PRO A 185 -30.86 3.18 -3.25
N VAL A 186 -29.57 2.89 -3.02
CA VAL A 186 -29.03 1.51 -3.10
C VAL A 186 -29.32 0.68 -1.85
N VAL A 187 -29.82 1.30 -0.77
CA VAL A 187 -30.16 0.60 0.48
C VAL A 187 -31.58 0.06 0.38
N PRO A 188 -31.79 -1.26 0.42
CA PRO A 188 -33.12 -1.86 0.36
C PRO A 188 -34.00 -1.47 1.57
N ASP A 189 -35.31 -1.37 1.36
CA ASP A 189 -36.26 -0.97 2.41
C ASP A 189 -36.22 -1.85 3.64
N PHE A 190 -36.01 -3.16 3.47
CA PHE A 190 -35.92 -4.08 4.61
C PHE A 190 -34.73 -3.76 5.52
N VAL A 191 -33.63 -3.21 4.98
CA VAL A 191 -32.45 -2.81 5.76
C VAL A 191 -32.76 -1.57 6.60
N ARG A 192 -33.51 -0.61 6.04
CA ARG A 192 -33.98 0.59 6.76
C ARG A 192 -34.88 0.19 7.92
N GLN A 193 -35.86 -0.67 7.63
CA GLN A 193 -36.79 -1.18 8.65
C GLN A 193 -36.08 -2.00 9.73
N LEU A 194 -35.06 -2.79 9.37
CA LEU A 194 -34.25 -3.54 10.34
C LEU A 194 -33.45 -2.60 11.23
N PHE A 195 -32.82 -1.57 10.66
CA PHE A 195 -32.08 -0.56 11.41
C PHE A 195 -32.99 0.17 12.40
N ASP A 196 -34.16 0.63 11.97
CA ASP A 196 -35.10 1.34 12.86
C ASP A 196 -35.56 0.46 14.02
N LYS A 197 -35.81 -0.84 13.77
CA LYS A 197 -36.17 -1.81 14.80
C LYS A 197 -35.05 -2.08 15.80
N GLN A 198 -33.79 -2.04 15.35
CA GLN A 198 -32.62 -2.40 16.17
C GLN A 198 -31.81 -1.18 16.65
N LYS A 199 -32.25 0.05 16.37
CA LYS A 199 -31.47 1.27 16.58
C LYS A 199 -30.86 1.38 17.99
N VAL A 200 -31.65 1.13 19.03
CA VAL A 200 -31.20 1.20 20.43
C VAL A 200 -30.10 0.18 20.72
N GLU A 201 -30.23 -1.02 20.16
CA GLU A 201 -29.23 -2.08 20.33
C GLU A 201 -27.95 -1.75 19.56
N ILE A 202 -28.07 -1.20 18.35
CA ILE A 202 -26.92 -0.72 17.57
C ILE A 202 -26.21 0.41 18.33
N GLU A 203 -26.93 1.39 18.87
CA GLU A 203 -26.37 2.46 19.71
C GLU A 203 -25.59 1.91 20.92
N ARG A 204 -26.18 0.92 21.60
CA ARG A 204 -25.56 0.24 22.75
C ARG A 204 -24.26 -0.46 22.35
N VAL A 205 -24.26 -1.20 21.25
CA VAL A 205 -23.09 -1.92 20.75
C VAL A 205 -22.01 -0.94 20.29
N LEU A 206 -22.35 0.09 19.51
CA LEU A 206 -21.41 1.08 19.01
C LEU A 206 -20.71 1.85 20.14
N ALA A 207 -21.41 2.14 21.24
CA ALA A 207 -20.84 2.78 22.42
C ALA A 207 -19.75 1.93 23.11
N GLN A 208 -19.72 0.62 22.88
CA GLN A 208 -18.75 -0.31 23.46
C GLN A 208 -17.58 -0.62 22.52
N VAL A 209 -17.67 -0.25 21.24
CA VAL A 209 -16.59 -0.50 20.27
C VAL A 209 -15.39 0.37 20.60
N LYS A 210 -14.28 -0.27 20.94
CA LYS A 210 -12.96 0.37 20.99
C LYS A 210 -12.30 0.18 19.63
N THR A 211 -11.90 1.27 19.01
CA THR A 211 -11.11 1.25 17.78
C THR A 211 -9.68 1.65 18.08
N ASP A 212 -8.72 0.85 17.62
CA ASP A 212 -7.29 1.19 17.64
C ASP A 212 -6.72 1.09 16.21
N PRO A 213 -7.03 2.09 15.34
CA PRO A 213 -6.63 2.01 13.94
C PRO A 213 -5.12 1.98 13.74
N VAL A 214 -4.36 2.59 14.67
CA VAL A 214 -2.90 2.60 14.64
C VAL A 214 -2.36 1.22 15.05
N GLY A 215 -2.90 0.62 16.10
CA GLY A 215 -2.57 -0.75 16.50
C GLY A 215 -2.84 -1.77 15.38
N ASP A 216 -4.00 -1.66 14.72
CA ASP A 216 -4.35 -2.53 13.59
C ASP A 216 -3.40 -2.36 12.40
N ALA A 217 -2.96 -1.13 12.12
CA ALA A 217 -1.97 -0.85 11.08
C ALA A 217 -0.60 -1.44 11.43
N ILE A 218 -0.14 -1.29 12.68
CA ILE A 218 1.13 -1.88 13.15
C ILE A 218 1.08 -3.41 13.03
N ALA A 219 -0.03 -4.04 13.43
CA ALA A 219 -0.19 -5.49 13.31
C ALA A 219 -0.12 -5.94 11.85
N SER A 220 -0.76 -5.20 10.94
CA SER A 220 -0.72 -5.50 9.50
C SER A 220 0.68 -5.32 8.91
N LEU A 221 1.42 -4.26 9.28
CA LEU A 221 2.81 -4.05 8.85
C LEU A 221 3.72 -5.19 9.29
N ARG A 222 3.61 -5.64 10.55
CA ARG A 222 4.38 -6.79 11.06
C ARG A 222 4.04 -8.10 10.35
N ALA A 223 2.79 -8.28 9.93
CA ALA A 223 2.41 -9.44 9.11
C ALA A 223 3.07 -9.39 7.73
N ILE A 224 3.21 -8.20 7.13
CA ILE A 224 3.95 -8.00 5.87
C ILE A 224 5.43 -8.31 6.06
N GLU A 225 6.06 -7.82 7.14
CA GLU A 225 7.45 -8.14 7.46
C GLU A 225 7.67 -9.65 7.56
N THR A 226 6.79 -10.35 8.28
CA THR A 226 6.84 -11.82 8.44
C THR A 226 6.69 -12.54 7.11
N PHE A 227 5.77 -12.10 6.26
CA PHE A 227 5.61 -12.63 4.90
C PHE A 227 6.89 -12.42 4.08
N CYS A 228 7.45 -11.21 4.09
CA CYS A 228 8.67 -10.90 3.34
C CYS A 228 9.85 -11.76 3.82
N GLU A 229 10.02 -11.89 5.14
CA GLU A 229 11.10 -12.66 5.73
C GLU A 229 11.01 -14.16 5.37
N ALA A 230 9.80 -14.74 5.39
CA ALA A 230 9.57 -16.11 4.96
C ALA A 230 9.90 -16.31 3.48
N ARG A 231 9.52 -15.35 2.62
CA ARG A 231 9.76 -15.41 1.18
C ARG A 231 11.21 -15.15 0.78
N LEU A 232 11.96 -14.40 1.57
CA LEU A 232 13.39 -14.10 1.32
C LEU A 232 14.34 -15.21 1.77
N LYS A 233 13.88 -16.12 2.65
CA LYS A 233 14.61 -17.30 3.14
C LYS A 233 14.40 -18.55 2.27
N ALA A 234 13.32 -18.58 1.48
CA ALA A 234 13.02 -19.65 0.52
C ALA A 234 13.90 -19.54 -0.73
#